data_AF-K0K5E8-F1
#
_entry.id   AF-K0K5E8-F1
#
_cell.length_a   1.000
_cell.length_b   1.000
_cell.length_c   1.000
_cell.angle_alpha   90.00
_cell.angle_beta   90.00
_cell.angle_gamma   90.00
#
_symmetry.space_group_name_H-M   'P 1'
#
loop_
_entity.id
_entity.type
_entity.pdbx_description
1 polymer ?
#
loop_
_entity_poly.entity_id
_entity_poly.type
_entity_poly.pdbx_seq_one_letter_code
_entity_poly.pdbx_strand_id
1 'polypeptide(L)'
;MTTQETLGPGSATWDRLGQWRYLLVAHRTLVLQAAHPQIGAAVSQFSVYTARPWRRYQRTVESLLTYVYGTAAERRRELARLERLHSRMRGTDAHGRPFTATDNAARAWVHLTLFEGVVTLYELGGDALSPEEVRRFYAEWCGLGRLFGLAEGDQPATLEEFREYFDRMVAEELEDNGTVRDLLSGSIFRIPVPGGLPLPEVVWSPVRYVMVSAAVQATQATLPEVYRRRLRLTSPPGAGLVVSGVHRAIRTVMDLVPKPWRYLPYASAAIRATGEVRARPGSAPEEFFTTILDQSGDGVLRWADLLGMARELSTHLDLDAADEDEVHAAFDSWWRQLVTATGTPPDDGVALAAYRAALADGRYPGPADPAEGHGRVADVICRLIDRNDDGQVSPAEYARLLADSPRRRELVLALSSLDGDGDGTLHTEEFRGALTAFLTGRDDLAAARLLLGRV
;
A
#
# COMPACT_ATOMS: atom_id res chain seq x y z
N MET A 1 -8.13 25.63 -6.90
CA MET A 1 -7.06 24.94 -6.14
C MET A 1 -7.68 23.74 -5.46
N THR A 2 -7.70 22.60 -6.15
CA THR A 2 -8.13 21.30 -5.61
C THR A 2 -6.86 20.54 -5.27
N THR A 3 -6.54 20.48 -3.98
CA THR A 3 -5.54 19.56 -3.42
C THR A 3 -5.97 18.15 -3.76
N GLN A 4 -5.31 17.54 -4.74
CA GLN A 4 -5.46 16.13 -5.05
C GLN A 4 -4.77 15.37 -3.90
N GLU A 5 -5.54 15.02 -2.87
CA GLU A 5 -5.02 14.38 -1.66
C GLU A 5 -4.40 13.02 -2.02
N THR A 6 -3.09 12.94 -1.81
CA THR A 6 -2.23 11.83 -2.23
C THR A 6 -2.60 10.56 -1.47
N LEU A 7 -3.01 9.51 -2.18
CA LEU A 7 -3.25 8.18 -1.62
C LEU A 7 -1.91 7.44 -1.53
N GLY A 8 -1.36 7.31 -0.33
CA GLY A 8 -0.04 6.70 -0.15
C GLY A 8 0.60 6.97 1.22
N PRO A 9 1.91 6.72 1.37
CA PRO A 9 2.63 6.98 2.62
C PRO A 9 2.44 8.43 3.10
N GLY A 10 1.97 8.61 4.33
CA GLY A 10 1.66 9.94 4.90
C GLY A 10 0.20 10.37 4.78
N SER A 11 -0.62 9.66 3.99
CA SER A 11 -2.08 9.88 3.91
C SER A 11 -2.80 9.35 5.16
N ALA A 12 -3.96 9.94 5.46
CA ALA A 12 -4.78 9.47 6.57
C ALA A 12 -5.24 8.03 6.38
N THR A 13 -5.56 7.66 5.15
CA THR A 13 -5.98 6.32 4.75
C THR A 13 -4.90 5.26 4.98
N TRP A 14 -3.65 5.57 4.59
CA TRP A 14 -2.50 4.68 4.75
C TRP A 14 -2.15 4.43 6.22
N ASP A 15 -2.24 5.46 7.07
CA ASP A 15 -1.91 5.29 8.48
C ASP A 15 -2.99 4.52 9.26
N ARG A 16 -4.26 4.57 8.82
CA ARG A 16 -5.40 4.11 9.63
C ARG A 16 -5.92 2.71 9.29
N LEU A 17 -6.03 2.33 8.01
CA LEU A 17 -6.79 1.13 7.63
C LEU A 17 -6.08 -0.19 7.96
N GLY A 18 -4.76 -0.27 7.74
CA GLY A 18 -4.00 -1.52 7.83
C GLY A 18 -3.62 -1.97 9.24
N GLN A 19 -4.13 -1.31 10.28
CA GLN A 19 -3.78 -1.62 11.66
C GLN A 19 -4.49 -2.89 12.17
N TRP A 20 -3.82 -3.69 13.00
CA TRP A 20 -4.44 -4.84 13.68
C TRP A 20 -5.66 -4.44 14.52
N ARG A 21 -5.70 -3.20 15.02
CA ARG A 21 -6.82 -2.64 15.78
C ARG A 21 -8.14 -2.66 14.99
N TYR A 22 -8.11 -2.60 13.65
CA TYR A 22 -9.33 -2.65 12.83
C TYR A 22 -10.13 -3.93 13.02
N LEU A 23 -9.49 -5.03 13.43
CA LEU A 23 -10.17 -6.30 13.69
C LEU A 23 -11.20 -6.22 14.82
N LEU A 24 -11.07 -5.25 15.72
CA LEU A 24 -12.02 -5.01 16.80
C LEU A 24 -13.39 -4.53 16.29
N VAL A 25 -13.41 -3.84 15.14
CA VAL A 25 -14.65 -3.34 14.51
C VAL A 25 -15.05 -4.14 13.27
N ALA A 26 -14.16 -4.99 12.73
CA ALA A 26 -14.41 -5.72 11.50
C ALA A 26 -15.70 -6.56 11.52
N HIS A 27 -16.02 -7.22 12.63
CA HIS A 27 -17.26 -8.00 12.74
C HIS A 27 -18.51 -7.11 12.66
N ARG A 28 -18.49 -5.92 13.31
CA ARG A 28 -19.56 -4.92 13.21
C ARG A 28 -19.74 -4.43 11.78
N THR A 29 -18.65 -4.10 11.10
CA THR A 29 -18.68 -3.68 9.69
C THR A 29 -19.28 -4.76 8.80
N LEU A 30 -18.91 -6.04 8.99
CA LEU A 30 -19.49 -7.16 8.25
C LEU A 30 -21.00 -7.31 8.49
N VAL A 31 -21.47 -7.11 9.72
CA VAL A 31 -22.91 -7.16 10.03
C VAL A 31 -23.66 -6.03 9.32
N LEU A 32 -23.13 -4.80 9.34
CA LEU A 32 -23.73 -3.67 8.61
C LEU A 32 -23.76 -3.88 7.09
N GLN A 33 -22.72 -4.49 6.53
CA GLN A 33 -22.67 -4.83 5.11
C GLN A 33 -23.68 -5.92 4.76
N ALA A 34 -23.70 -7.02 5.51
CA ALA A 34 -24.62 -8.14 5.29
C ALA A 34 -26.10 -7.77 5.51
N ALA A 35 -26.36 -6.72 6.27
CA ALA A 35 -27.71 -6.18 6.48
C ALA A 35 -28.30 -5.53 5.23
N HIS A 36 -27.47 -5.09 4.28
CA HIS A 36 -27.97 -4.57 3.01
C HIS A 36 -28.64 -5.70 2.22
N PRO A 37 -29.86 -5.52 1.67
CA PRO A 37 -30.65 -6.60 1.07
C PRO A 37 -29.88 -7.40 -0.01
N GLN A 38 -29.30 -6.69 -0.98
CA GLN A 38 -28.55 -7.31 -2.07
C GLN A 38 -27.26 -8.02 -1.60
N ILE A 39 -26.56 -7.44 -0.62
CA ILE A 39 -25.30 -8.01 -0.10
C ILE A 39 -25.61 -9.24 0.73
N GLY A 40 -26.63 -9.18 1.60
CA GLY A 40 -27.11 -10.32 2.38
C GLY A 40 -27.49 -11.50 1.49
N ALA A 41 -28.21 -11.24 0.38
CA ALA A 41 -28.56 -12.25 -0.62
C ALA A 41 -27.33 -12.82 -1.33
N ALA A 42 -26.43 -11.96 -1.82
CA ALA A 42 -25.21 -12.39 -2.50
C ALA A 42 -24.30 -13.25 -1.59
N VAL A 43 -24.16 -12.85 -0.32
CA VAL A 43 -23.39 -13.61 0.68
C VAL A 43 -24.06 -14.95 0.96
N SER A 44 -25.37 -14.98 1.16
CA SER A 44 -26.10 -16.23 1.40
C SER A 44 -25.99 -17.23 0.24
N GLN A 45 -25.95 -16.75 -1.01
CA GLN A 45 -26.00 -17.61 -2.20
C GLN A 45 -24.61 -18.01 -2.72
N PHE A 46 -23.63 -17.11 -2.65
CA PHE A 46 -22.32 -17.30 -3.31
C PHE A 46 -21.15 -17.42 -2.34
N SER A 47 -21.35 -17.24 -1.03
CA SER A 47 -20.24 -17.22 -0.08
C SER A 47 -20.05 -18.55 0.65
N VAL A 48 -18.86 -19.14 0.51
CA VAL A 48 -18.42 -20.33 1.26
C VAL A 48 -17.78 -19.99 2.61
N TYR A 49 -18.15 -18.86 3.23
CA TYR A 49 -17.51 -18.37 4.46
C TYR A 49 -17.70 -19.31 5.66
N THR A 50 -18.82 -20.04 5.71
CA THR A 50 -19.09 -21.04 6.76
C THR A 50 -18.22 -22.28 6.63
N ALA A 51 -17.85 -22.67 5.40
CA ALA A 51 -17.04 -23.85 5.12
C ALA A 51 -15.52 -23.58 5.19
N ARG A 52 -15.07 -22.39 4.79
CA ARG A 52 -13.64 -22.00 4.78
C ARG A 52 -13.43 -20.57 5.30
N PRO A 53 -13.73 -20.29 6.58
CA PRO A 53 -13.75 -18.94 7.14
C PRO A 53 -12.39 -18.24 7.05
N TRP A 54 -11.29 -18.90 7.44
CA TRP A 54 -9.95 -18.30 7.40
C TRP A 54 -9.50 -17.92 5.99
N ARG A 55 -9.73 -18.81 5.02
CA ARG A 55 -9.36 -18.55 3.63
C ARG A 55 -10.19 -17.43 3.02
N ARG A 56 -11.48 -17.36 3.37
CA ARG A 56 -12.36 -16.27 2.94
C ARG A 56 -11.89 -14.95 3.53
N TYR A 57 -11.61 -14.93 4.83
CA TYR A 57 -11.14 -13.77 5.56
C TYR A 57 -9.80 -13.24 5.01
N GLN A 58 -8.80 -14.12 4.85
CA GLN A 58 -7.49 -13.77 4.28
C GLN A 58 -7.64 -13.10 2.92
N ARG A 59 -8.42 -13.68 2.00
CA ARG A 59 -8.64 -13.10 0.66
C ARG A 59 -9.33 -11.73 0.70
N THR A 60 -10.29 -11.53 1.61
CA THR A 60 -10.95 -10.23 1.74
C THR A 60 -10.00 -9.18 2.30
N VAL A 61 -9.23 -9.53 3.34
CA VAL A 61 -8.25 -8.61 3.94
C VAL A 61 -7.12 -8.31 2.96
N GLU A 62 -6.56 -9.31 2.29
CA GLU A 62 -5.53 -9.12 1.26
C GLU A 62 -6.03 -8.22 0.13
N SER A 63 -7.26 -8.42 -0.34
CA SER A 63 -7.89 -7.56 -1.34
C SER A 63 -8.00 -6.12 -0.86
N LEU A 64 -8.56 -5.91 0.35
CA LEU A 64 -8.69 -4.60 0.98
C LEU A 64 -7.33 -3.90 1.16
N LEU A 65 -6.33 -4.63 1.63
CA LEU A 65 -4.99 -4.08 1.86
C LEU A 65 -4.25 -3.84 0.54
N THR A 66 -4.45 -4.67 -0.48
CA THR A 66 -3.88 -4.44 -1.83
C THR A 66 -4.36 -3.11 -2.38
N TYR A 67 -5.58 -2.70 -2.07
CA TYR A 67 -6.11 -1.43 -2.53
C TYR A 67 -5.43 -0.20 -1.93
N VAL A 68 -5.04 -0.26 -0.65
CA VAL A 68 -4.41 0.88 0.01
C VAL A 68 -2.88 0.81 -0.07
N TYR A 69 -2.32 -0.40 0.06
CA TYR A 69 -0.88 -0.64 0.20
C TYR A 69 -0.22 -1.28 -1.01
N GLY A 70 -0.99 -1.79 -1.96
CA GLY A 70 -0.45 -2.42 -3.16
C GLY A 70 -0.04 -1.38 -4.21
N THR A 71 0.88 -1.77 -5.09
CA THR A 71 1.31 -0.97 -6.25
C THR A 71 0.14 -0.70 -7.21
N ALA A 72 0.26 0.31 -8.08
CA ALA A 72 -0.76 0.57 -9.11
C ALA A 72 -1.08 -0.67 -9.96
N ALA A 73 -0.06 -1.49 -10.28
CA ALA A 73 -0.24 -2.74 -11.01
C ALA A 73 -0.99 -3.81 -10.21
N GLU A 74 -0.66 -4.01 -8.92
CA GLU A 74 -1.39 -4.93 -8.05
C GLU A 74 -2.85 -4.48 -7.87
N ARG A 75 -3.09 -3.18 -7.65
CA ARG A 75 -4.43 -2.59 -7.58
C ARG A 75 -5.26 -2.87 -8.84
N ARG A 76 -4.70 -2.61 -10.03
CA ARG A 76 -5.38 -2.89 -11.30
C ARG A 76 -5.69 -4.37 -11.50
N ARG A 77 -4.74 -5.27 -11.18
CA ARG A 77 -4.95 -6.72 -11.28
C ARG A 77 -6.05 -7.19 -10.34
N GLU A 78 -6.06 -6.67 -9.12
CA GLU A 78 -7.04 -7.03 -8.10
C GLU A 78 -8.44 -6.50 -8.45
N LEU A 79 -8.54 -5.26 -8.93
CA LEU A 79 -9.78 -4.69 -9.46
C LEU A 79 -10.36 -5.56 -10.58
N ALA A 80 -9.55 -5.87 -11.61
CA ALA A 80 -9.98 -6.71 -12.72
C ALA A 80 -10.39 -8.13 -12.26
N ARG A 81 -9.70 -8.69 -11.25
CA ARG A 81 -10.07 -9.98 -10.64
C ARG A 81 -11.43 -9.89 -9.95
N LEU A 82 -11.69 -8.85 -9.17
CA LEU A 82 -12.96 -8.66 -8.46
C LEU A 82 -14.10 -8.33 -9.40
N GLU A 83 -13.90 -7.55 -10.45
CA GLU A 83 -14.91 -7.30 -11.49
C GLU A 83 -15.34 -8.61 -12.19
N ARG A 84 -14.37 -9.45 -12.59
CA ARG A 84 -14.67 -10.79 -13.15
C ARG A 84 -15.41 -11.70 -12.17
N LEU A 85 -15.15 -11.57 -10.87
CA LEU A 85 -15.82 -12.34 -9.84
C LEU A 85 -17.26 -11.82 -9.62
N HIS A 86 -17.42 -10.53 -9.40
CA HIS A 86 -18.71 -9.89 -9.10
C HIS A 86 -19.66 -9.90 -10.30
N SER A 87 -19.17 -9.78 -11.53
CA SER A 87 -20.00 -9.91 -12.74
C SER A 87 -20.72 -11.25 -12.87
N ARG A 88 -20.21 -12.30 -12.21
CA ARG A 88 -20.81 -13.64 -12.19
C ARG A 88 -21.77 -13.87 -11.01
N MET A 89 -21.85 -12.94 -10.07
CA MET A 89 -22.68 -13.04 -8.87
C MET A 89 -23.98 -12.26 -9.07
N ARG A 90 -24.94 -12.90 -9.75
CA ARG A 90 -26.27 -12.37 -10.03
C ARG A 90 -27.31 -13.38 -9.59
N GLY A 91 -28.43 -12.91 -9.07
CA GLY A 91 -29.48 -13.80 -8.59
C GLY A 91 -30.73 -13.04 -8.17
N THR A 92 -31.59 -13.74 -7.44
CA THR A 92 -32.82 -13.20 -6.88
C THR A 92 -32.83 -13.51 -5.39
N ASP A 93 -33.18 -12.54 -4.55
CA ASP A 93 -33.24 -12.73 -3.11
C ASP A 93 -34.49 -13.52 -2.66
N ALA A 94 -34.63 -13.74 -1.34
CA ALA A 94 -35.76 -14.49 -0.76
C ALA A 94 -37.12 -13.79 -0.95
N HIS A 95 -37.13 -12.50 -1.31
CA HIS A 95 -38.34 -11.71 -1.56
C HIS A 95 -38.64 -11.54 -3.05
N GLY A 96 -37.88 -12.19 -3.94
CA GLY A 96 -38.08 -12.10 -5.38
C GLY A 96 -37.41 -10.89 -6.04
N ARG A 97 -36.60 -10.10 -5.32
CA ARG A 97 -35.89 -8.94 -5.87
C ARG A 97 -34.60 -9.39 -6.59
N PRO A 98 -34.38 -8.98 -7.85
CA PRO A 98 -33.13 -9.27 -8.53
C PRO A 98 -31.97 -8.50 -7.90
N PHE A 99 -30.77 -9.09 -7.89
CA PHE A 99 -29.55 -8.43 -7.46
C PHE A 99 -28.36 -8.78 -8.36
N THR A 100 -27.37 -7.89 -8.38
CA THR A 100 -26.07 -8.10 -9.02
C THR A 100 -24.96 -7.54 -8.14
N ALA A 101 -23.87 -8.28 -7.95
CA ALA A 101 -22.74 -7.78 -7.15
C ALA A 101 -21.95 -6.64 -7.84
N THR A 102 -22.32 -6.29 -9.08
CA THR A 102 -21.80 -5.11 -9.80
C THR A 102 -22.63 -3.86 -9.56
N ASP A 103 -23.68 -3.92 -8.74
CA ASP A 103 -24.50 -2.76 -8.38
C ASP A 103 -23.66 -1.72 -7.62
N ASN A 104 -23.62 -0.48 -8.12
CA ASN A 104 -22.75 0.55 -7.55
C ASN A 104 -23.24 1.04 -6.19
N ALA A 105 -24.55 1.04 -5.91
CA ALA A 105 -25.08 1.45 -4.61
C ALA A 105 -24.68 0.44 -3.52
N ALA A 106 -24.77 -0.87 -3.81
CA ALA A 106 -24.30 -1.92 -2.90
C ALA A 106 -22.78 -1.85 -2.69
N ARG A 107 -21.99 -1.57 -3.75
CA ARG A 107 -20.53 -1.41 -3.66
C ARG A 107 -20.14 -0.17 -2.85
N ALA A 108 -20.84 0.95 -3.05
CA ALA A 108 -20.66 2.17 -2.27
C ALA A 108 -20.95 1.92 -0.79
N TRP A 109 -22.01 1.17 -0.45
CA TRP A 109 -22.30 0.79 0.93
C TRP A 109 -21.14 0.00 1.58
N VAL A 110 -20.58 -0.99 0.87
CA VAL A 110 -19.40 -1.73 1.36
C VAL A 110 -18.21 -0.79 1.59
N HIS A 111 -17.93 0.10 0.64
CA HIS A 111 -16.83 1.08 0.73
C HIS A 111 -17.02 2.04 1.91
N LEU A 112 -18.20 2.61 2.07
CA LEU A 112 -18.50 3.63 3.09
C LEU A 112 -18.59 3.05 4.50
N THR A 113 -19.07 1.81 4.65
CA THR A 113 -19.07 1.11 5.96
C THR A 113 -17.67 0.76 6.45
N LEU A 114 -16.68 0.65 5.56
CA LEU A 114 -15.28 0.49 5.96
C LEU A 114 -14.73 1.80 6.56
N PHE A 115 -15.00 2.95 5.94
CA PHE A 115 -14.69 4.28 6.49
C PHE A 115 -15.32 4.47 7.86
N GLU A 116 -16.62 4.19 7.97
CA GLU A 116 -17.37 4.34 9.21
C GLU A 116 -16.82 3.42 10.32
N GLY A 117 -16.38 2.21 9.96
CA GLY A 117 -15.67 1.31 10.87
C GLY A 117 -14.36 1.92 11.40
N VAL A 118 -13.57 2.58 10.53
CA VAL A 118 -12.35 3.28 10.95
C VAL A 118 -12.70 4.41 11.91
N VAL A 119 -13.68 5.27 11.60
CA VAL A 119 -14.08 6.36 12.51
C VAL A 119 -14.52 5.81 13.87
N THR A 120 -15.38 4.79 13.88
CA THR A 120 -15.84 4.10 15.09
C THR A 120 -14.68 3.53 15.92
N LEU A 121 -13.65 2.98 15.26
CA LEU A 121 -12.49 2.42 15.95
C LEU A 121 -11.74 3.48 16.79
N TYR A 122 -11.55 4.67 16.24
CA TYR A 122 -10.84 5.78 16.91
C TYR A 122 -11.71 6.40 18.01
N GLU A 123 -13.02 6.51 17.80
CA GLU A 123 -13.95 6.95 18.84
C GLU A 123 -13.93 6.01 20.06
N LEU A 124 -14.07 4.70 19.83
CA LEU A 124 -14.03 3.69 20.90
C LEU A 124 -12.64 3.59 21.57
N GLY A 125 -11.58 3.87 20.81
CA GLY A 125 -10.20 3.89 21.29
C GLY A 125 -9.85 5.08 22.19
N GLY A 126 -10.76 6.06 22.32
CA GLY A 126 -10.51 7.29 23.06
C GLY A 126 -9.47 8.21 22.39
N ASP A 127 -9.20 7.97 21.10
CA ASP A 127 -8.33 8.74 20.21
C ASP A 127 -9.16 9.30 19.03
N ALA A 128 -10.38 9.77 19.33
CA ALA A 128 -11.31 10.27 18.33
C ALA A 128 -10.68 11.37 17.48
N LEU A 129 -10.86 11.24 16.16
CA LEU A 129 -10.41 12.22 15.19
C LEU A 129 -11.20 13.52 15.36
N SER A 130 -10.52 14.66 15.23
CA SER A 130 -11.19 15.95 15.18
C SER A 130 -12.12 16.02 13.96
N PRO A 131 -13.17 16.88 14.00
CA PRO A 131 -14.09 17.01 12.87
C PRO A 131 -13.40 17.32 11.54
N GLU A 132 -12.29 18.06 11.58
CA GLU A 132 -11.51 18.39 10.39
C GLU A 132 -10.69 17.21 9.87
N GLU A 133 -10.10 16.41 10.76
CA GLU A 133 -9.41 15.18 10.37
C GLU A 133 -10.37 14.16 9.75
N VAL A 134 -11.60 14.06 10.26
CA VAL A 134 -12.62 13.19 9.67
C VAL A 134 -13.02 13.68 8.28
N ARG A 135 -13.16 14.98 8.05
CA ARG A 135 -13.46 15.53 6.71
C ARG A 135 -12.35 15.25 5.72
N ARG A 136 -11.09 15.48 6.11
CA ARG A 136 -9.92 15.16 5.27
C ARG A 136 -9.86 13.68 4.95
N PHE A 137 -10.02 12.84 5.98
CA PHE A 137 -10.03 11.40 5.79
C PHE A 137 -11.18 10.94 4.88
N TYR A 138 -12.35 11.57 4.97
CA TYR A 138 -13.48 11.27 4.08
C TYR A 138 -13.20 11.70 2.63
N ALA A 139 -12.58 12.86 2.40
CA ALA A 139 -12.20 13.33 1.07
C ALA A 139 -11.19 12.38 0.40
N GLU A 140 -10.14 11.97 1.12
CA GLU A 140 -9.23 10.90 0.70
C GLU A 140 -9.99 9.60 0.37
N TRP A 141 -10.93 9.21 1.24
CA TRP A 141 -11.73 7.99 1.09
C TRP A 141 -12.62 8.02 -0.17
N CYS A 142 -13.19 9.17 -0.51
CA CYS A 142 -13.92 9.38 -1.77
C CYS A 142 -12.99 9.23 -2.97
N GLY A 143 -11.75 9.74 -2.88
CA GLY A 143 -10.71 9.52 -3.90
C GLY A 143 -10.41 8.04 -4.12
N LEU A 144 -10.28 7.29 -3.03
CA LEU A 144 -10.10 5.84 -3.07
C LEU A 144 -11.32 5.14 -3.73
N GLY A 145 -12.53 5.59 -3.42
CA GLY A 145 -13.77 5.11 -4.06
C GLY A 145 -13.77 5.29 -5.58
N ARG A 146 -13.28 6.43 -6.08
CA ARG A 146 -13.16 6.69 -7.53
C ARG A 146 -12.16 5.76 -8.21
N LEU A 147 -11.04 5.45 -7.55
CA LEU A 147 -10.09 4.44 -8.05
C LEU A 147 -10.71 3.05 -8.17
N PHE A 148 -11.78 2.77 -7.42
CA PHE A 148 -12.55 1.52 -7.52
C PHE A 148 -13.64 1.56 -8.58
N GLY A 149 -13.78 2.66 -9.33
CA GLY A 149 -14.84 2.80 -10.33
C GLY A 149 -16.21 3.14 -9.73
N LEU A 150 -16.25 3.76 -8.54
CA LEU A 150 -17.43 4.50 -8.10
C LEU A 150 -17.40 5.89 -8.77
N ALA A 151 -18.40 6.19 -9.58
CA ALA A 151 -18.54 7.50 -10.21
C ALA A 151 -18.86 8.59 -9.18
N GLU A 152 -18.76 9.85 -9.58
CA GLU A 152 -18.96 11.02 -8.71
C GLU A 152 -20.37 11.08 -8.07
N GLY A 153 -21.35 10.39 -8.63
CA GLY A 153 -22.71 10.26 -8.07
C GLY A 153 -23.00 8.93 -7.35
N ASP A 154 -22.07 7.98 -7.31
CA ASP A 154 -22.29 6.67 -6.69
C ASP A 154 -22.08 6.69 -5.16
N GLN A 155 -21.44 7.74 -4.63
CA GLN A 155 -21.18 7.92 -3.20
C GLN A 155 -21.41 9.39 -2.79
N PRO A 156 -21.75 9.67 -1.51
CA PRO A 156 -21.93 11.03 -1.02
C PRO A 156 -20.67 11.88 -1.19
N ALA A 157 -20.79 13.12 -1.67
CA ALA A 157 -19.65 13.96 -2.00
C ALA A 157 -18.96 14.54 -0.75
N THR A 158 -19.75 14.76 0.31
CA THR A 158 -19.31 15.38 1.56
C THR A 158 -19.54 14.49 2.77
N LEU A 159 -18.83 14.79 3.87
CA LEU A 159 -18.99 14.06 5.14
C LEU A 159 -20.41 14.21 5.70
N GLU A 160 -21.00 15.39 5.53
CA GLU A 160 -22.35 15.71 5.96
C GLU A 160 -23.38 14.88 5.17
N GLU A 161 -23.26 14.82 3.84
CA GLU A 161 -24.10 13.95 3.01
C GLU A 161 -23.91 12.46 3.35
N PHE A 162 -22.69 12.05 3.68
CA PHE A 162 -22.42 10.69 4.14
C PHE A 162 -23.18 10.35 5.41
N ARG A 163 -23.20 11.25 6.40
CA ARG A 163 -23.93 11.03 7.65
C ARG A 163 -25.43 10.86 7.39
N GLU A 164 -26.02 11.73 6.57
CA GLU A 164 -27.43 11.63 6.19
C GLU A 164 -27.73 10.34 5.41
N TYR A 165 -26.88 9.99 4.45
CA TYR A 165 -26.97 8.74 3.70
C TYR A 165 -26.89 7.53 4.64
N PHE A 166 -25.92 7.49 5.55
CA PHE A 166 -25.71 6.39 6.48
C PHE A 166 -26.90 6.24 7.44
N ASP A 167 -27.38 7.34 8.03
CA ASP A 167 -28.53 7.33 8.92
C ASP A 167 -29.79 6.83 8.23
N ARG A 168 -30.04 7.26 6.98
CA ARG A 168 -31.15 6.76 6.17
C ARG A 168 -31.02 5.26 5.88
N MET A 169 -29.85 4.81 5.42
CA MET A 169 -29.59 3.39 5.15
C MET A 169 -29.88 2.53 6.38
N VAL A 170 -29.35 2.93 7.54
CA VAL A 170 -29.54 2.25 8.83
C VAL A 170 -31.01 2.25 9.27
N ALA A 171 -31.71 3.38 9.11
CA ALA A 171 -33.08 3.56 9.55
C ALA A 171 -34.11 2.83 8.66
N GLU A 172 -33.87 2.78 7.35
CA GLU A 172 -34.88 2.41 6.36
C GLU A 172 -34.50 1.13 5.62
N GLU A 173 -33.30 1.07 5.04
CA GLU A 173 -32.90 0.04 4.05
C GLU A 173 -32.33 -1.25 4.66
N LEU A 174 -31.61 -1.16 5.79
CA LEU A 174 -31.00 -2.35 6.37
C LEU A 174 -32.05 -3.36 6.87
N GLU A 175 -31.86 -4.64 6.54
CA GLU A 175 -32.81 -5.72 6.83
C GLU A 175 -32.33 -6.64 7.94
N ASP A 176 -33.31 -7.23 8.63
CA ASP A 176 -33.11 -8.36 9.53
C ASP A 176 -33.17 -9.68 8.73
N ASN A 177 -32.09 -10.01 8.04
CA ASN A 177 -32.03 -11.17 7.16
C ASN A 177 -31.28 -12.36 7.79
N GLY A 178 -31.39 -13.54 7.15
CA GLY A 178 -30.77 -14.77 7.64
C GLY A 178 -29.24 -14.68 7.79
N THR A 179 -28.57 -13.93 6.93
CA THR A 179 -27.11 -13.72 7.00
C THR A 179 -26.73 -12.91 8.24
N VAL A 180 -27.48 -11.84 8.57
CA VAL A 180 -27.28 -11.06 9.80
C VAL A 180 -27.50 -11.93 11.03
N ARG A 181 -28.59 -12.69 11.06
CA ARG A 181 -28.89 -13.61 12.17
C ARG A 181 -27.81 -14.67 12.33
N ASP A 182 -27.29 -15.21 11.24
CA ASP A 182 -26.21 -16.20 11.27
C ASP A 182 -24.89 -15.61 11.79
N LEU A 183 -24.54 -14.39 11.38
CA LEU A 183 -23.37 -13.66 11.90
C LEU A 183 -23.51 -13.35 13.40
N LEU A 184 -24.71 -13.06 13.89
CA LEU A 184 -24.96 -12.73 15.29
C LEU A 184 -25.18 -13.93 16.21
N SER A 185 -25.52 -15.12 15.68
CA SER A 185 -25.93 -16.26 16.52
C SER A 185 -25.37 -17.64 16.14
N GLY A 186 -24.93 -17.87 14.91
CA GLY A 186 -24.81 -19.23 14.36
C GLY A 186 -23.41 -19.63 13.90
N SER A 187 -22.92 -19.04 12.82
CA SER A 187 -21.79 -19.62 12.06
C SER A 187 -20.40 -19.28 12.57
N ILE A 188 -20.22 -18.19 13.30
CA ILE A 188 -18.88 -17.78 13.78
C ILE A 188 -18.36 -18.77 14.86
N PHE A 189 -19.24 -19.55 15.49
CA PHE A 189 -18.85 -20.64 16.39
C PHE A 189 -18.22 -21.86 15.68
N ARG A 190 -18.15 -21.88 14.34
CA ARG A 190 -17.53 -22.96 13.54
C ARG A 190 -16.15 -22.61 13.02
N ILE A 191 -15.52 -21.55 13.53
CA ILE A 191 -14.17 -21.18 13.15
C ILE A 191 -13.21 -22.32 13.58
N PRO A 192 -12.47 -22.97 12.65
CA PRO A 192 -11.50 -23.99 12.99
C PRO A 192 -10.26 -23.35 13.62
N VAL A 193 -9.38 -24.14 14.23
CA VAL A 193 -8.08 -23.65 14.72
C VAL A 193 -7.36 -22.92 13.57
N PRO A 194 -6.80 -21.71 13.78
CA PRO A 194 -5.97 -21.05 12.78
C PRO A 194 -4.83 -21.96 12.32
N GLY A 195 -4.59 -22.04 11.00
CA GLY A 195 -3.52 -22.88 10.46
C GLY A 195 -2.15 -22.51 11.05
N GLY A 196 -1.41 -23.50 11.55
CA GLY A 196 -0.09 -23.33 12.15
C GLY A 196 -0.05 -23.30 13.68
N LEU A 197 -1.20 -23.29 14.37
CA LEU A 197 -1.25 -23.42 15.82
C LEU A 197 -1.57 -24.88 16.23
N PRO A 198 -0.72 -25.56 17.01
CA PRO A 198 -0.96 -26.92 17.47
C PRO A 198 -1.91 -26.94 18.70
N LEU A 199 -3.10 -26.35 18.56
CA LEU A 199 -4.09 -26.31 19.65
C LEU A 199 -5.08 -27.47 19.52
N PRO A 200 -5.19 -28.37 20.53
CA PRO A 200 -6.24 -29.39 20.55
C PRO A 200 -7.64 -28.76 20.57
N GLU A 201 -8.64 -29.41 19.93
CA GLU A 201 -10.02 -28.88 19.87
C GLU A 201 -10.63 -28.64 21.26
N VAL A 202 -10.22 -29.43 22.26
CA VAL A 202 -10.66 -29.26 23.66
C VAL A 202 -10.22 -27.92 24.25
N VAL A 203 -9.08 -27.39 23.84
CA VAL A 203 -8.58 -26.06 24.25
C VAL A 203 -9.14 -24.98 23.35
N TRP A 204 -9.26 -25.24 22.05
CA TRP A 204 -9.75 -24.26 21.08
C TRP A 204 -11.23 -23.94 21.26
N SER A 205 -12.07 -24.93 21.54
CA SER A 205 -13.52 -24.75 21.67
C SER A 205 -13.91 -23.69 22.70
N PRO A 206 -13.40 -23.71 23.96
CA PRO A 206 -13.71 -22.65 24.92
C PRO A 206 -13.13 -21.28 24.53
N VAL A 207 -11.91 -21.24 23.97
CA VAL A 207 -11.29 -19.99 23.50
C VAL A 207 -12.12 -19.36 22.38
N ARG A 208 -12.50 -20.16 21.37
CA ARG A 208 -13.39 -19.77 20.29
C ARG A 208 -14.72 -19.26 20.84
N TYR A 209 -15.35 -19.98 21.75
CA TYR A 209 -16.62 -19.57 22.34
C TYR A 209 -16.51 -18.19 22.99
N VAL A 210 -15.47 -17.95 23.80
CA VAL A 210 -15.23 -16.66 24.45
C VAL A 210 -14.97 -15.56 23.42
N MET A 211 -14.05 -15.78 22.46
CA MET A 211 -13.71 -14.78 21.45
C MET A 211 -14.92 -14.40 20.58
N VAL A 212 -15.71 -15.38 20.14
CA VAL A 212 -16.89 -15.15 19.31
C VAL A 212 -17.98 -14.46 20.10
N SER A 213 -18.23 -14.90 21.34
CA SER A 213 -19.22 -14.26 22.21
C SER A 213 -18.84 -12.81 22.50
N ALA A 214 -17.56 -12.53 22.75
CA ALA A 214 -17.07 -11.17 22.94
C ALA A 214 -17.24 -10.32 21.68
N ALA A 215 -16.91 -10.84 20.49
CA ALA A 215 -17.10 -10.14 19.23
C ALA A 215 -18.58 -9.82 18.96
N VAL A 216 -19.47 -10.80 19.14
CA VAL A 216 -20.93 -10.61 18.97
C VAL A 216 -21.46 -9.58 19.96
N GLN A 217 -21.12 -9.68 21.24
CA GLN A 217 -21.57 -8.72 22.25
C GLN A 217 -21.03 -7.30 21.96
N ALA A 218 -19.76 -7.19 21.56
CA ALA A 218 -19.17 -5.92 21.16
C ALA A 218 -19.89 -5.31 19.96
N THR A 219 -20.18 -6.12 18.93
CA THR A 219 -20.97 -5.68 17.77
C THR A 219 -22.37 -5.25 18.18
N GLN A 220 -23.09 -6.04 18.99
CA GLN A 220 -24.42 -5.65 19.47
C GLN A 220 -24.39 -4.32 20.22
N ALA A 221 -23.38 -4.09 21.08
CA ALA A 221 -23.23 -2.85 21.84
C ALA A 221 -22.86 -1.63 20.98
N THR A 222 -22.23 -1.84 19.83
CA THR A 222 -21.68 -0.76 18.99
C THR A 222 -22.43 -0.55 17.67
N LEU A 223 -23.38 -1.42 17.31
CA LEU A 223 -24.30 -1.17 16.20
C LEU A 223 -25.10 0.12 16.44
N PRO A 224 -25.47 0.86 15.37
CA PRO A 224 -26.35 2.02 15.49
C PRO A 224 -27.63 1.70 16.25
N GLU A 225 -28.03 2.58 17.17
CA GLU A 225 -29.18 2.39 18.07
C GLU A 225 -30.47 2.05 17.31
N VAL A 226 -30.71 2.78 16.21
CA VAL A 226 -31.91 2.59 15.38
C VAL A 226 -31.96 1.16 14.83
N TYR A 227 -30.85 0.67 14.28
CA TYR A 227 -30.79 -0.68 13.72
C TYR A 227 -30.81 -1.77 14.78
N ARG A 228 -30.16 -1.54 15.94
CA ARG A 228 -30.22 -2.47 17.07
C ARG A 228 -31.66 -2.70 17.56
N ARG A 229 -32.44 -1.61 17.65
CA ARG A 229 -33.88 -1.68 17.99
C ARG A 229 -34.69 -2.41 16.93
N ARG A 230 -34.43 -2.17 15.64
CA ARG A 230 -35.06 -2.93 14.53
C ARG A 230 -34.76 -4.43 14.62
N LEU A 231 -33.53 -4.81 14.97
CA LEU A 231 -33.13 -6.21 15.17
C LEU A 231 -33.64 -6.83 16.50
N ARG A 232 -34.28 -6.02 17.36
CA ARG A 232 -34.74 -6.42 18.71
C ARG A 232 -33.62 -6.97 19.58
N LEU A 233 -32.41 -6.45 19.43
CA LEU A 233 -31.26 -6.86 20.22
C LEU A 233 -31.22 -6.07 21.53
N THR A 234 -31.05 -6.77 22.64
CA THR A 234 -30.87 -6.16 23.95
C THR A 234 -29.38 -6.09 24.25
N SER A 235 -28.87 -4.89 24.55
CA SER A 235 -27.51 -4.71 25.03
C SER A 235 -27.53 -4.57 26.56
N PRO A 236 -26.73 -5.36 27.30
CA PRO A 236 -26.69 -5.21 28.74
C PRO A 236 -26.21 -3.80 29.14
N PRO A 237 -26.73 -3.22 30.22
CA PRO A 237 -26.27 -1.92 30.72
C PRO A 237 -24.75 -1.91 30.91
N GLY A 238 -24.07 -0.88 30.42
CA GLY A 238 -22.62 -0.73 30.54
C GLY A 238 -21.79 -1.51 29.52
N ALA A 239 -22.39 -2.29 28.61
CA ALA A 239 -21.65 -3.00 27.56
C ALA A 239 -20.77 -2.06 26.71
N GLY A 240 -21.29 -0.88 26.35
CA GLY A 240 -20.52 0.13 25.61
C GLY A 240 -19.29 0.64 26.37
N LEU A 241 -19.36 0.74 27.71
CA LEU A 241 -18.21 1.14 28.54
C LEU A 241 -17.14 0.05 28.55
N VAL A 242 -17.55 -1.21 28.65
CA VAL A 242 -16.64 -2.37 28.57
C VAL A 242 -15.94 -2.40 27.23
N VAL A 243 -16.68 -2.29 26.12
CA VAL A 243 -16.11 -2.27 24.77
C VAL A 243 -15.12 -1.12 24.59
N SER A 244 -15.51 0.11 24.98
CA SER A 244 -14.61 1.27 24.92
C SER A 244 -13.39 1.12 25.83
N GLY A 245 -13.53 0.42 26.97
CA GLY A 245 -12.42 0.07 27.85
C GLY A 245 -11.43 -0.89 27.20
N VAL A 246 -11.93 -1.94 26.54
CA VAL A 246 -11.12 -2.91 25.80
C VAL A 246 -10.40 -2.24 24.63
N HIS A 247 -11.09 -1.40 23.85
CA HIS A 247 -10.48 -0.65 22.74
C HIS A 247 -9.35 0.27 23.23
N ARG A 248 -9.56 1.02 24.33
CA ARG A 248 -8.55 1.86 24.95
C ARG A 248 -7.34 1.06 25.47
N ALA A 249 -7.59 -0.08 26.10
CA ALA A 249 -6.52 -0.96 26.58
C ALA A 249 -5.67 -1.49 25.42
N ILE A 250 -6.31 -2.01 24.37
CA ILE A 250 -5.61 -2.51 23.18
C ILE A 250 -4.85 -1.38 22.49
N ARG A 251 -5.44 -0.19 22.33
CA ARG A 251 -4.73 0.98 21.81
C ARG A 251 -3.45 1.24 22.62
N THR A 252 -3.57 1.33 23.94
CA THR A 252 -2.43 1.61 24.82
C THR A 252 -1.32 0.58 24.65
N VAL A 253 -1.67 -0.71 24.54
CA VAL A 253 -0.69 -1.77 24.26
C VAL A 253 -0.05 -1.58 22.88
N MET A 254 -0.84 -1.31 21.85
CA MET A 254 -0.34 -1.12 20.48
C MET A 254 0.52 0.14 20.33
N ASP A 255 0.29 1.18 21.13
CA ASP A 255 1.10 2.40 21.15
C ASP A 255 2.52 2.18 21.69
N LEU A 256 2.72 1.09 22.45
CA LEU A 256 4.05 0.65 22.93
C LEU A 256 4.79 -0.23 21.93
N VAL A 257 4.07 -0.80 20.94
CA VAL A 257 4.63 -1.69 19.92
C VAL A 257 5.28 -0.86 18.80
N PRO A 258 6.43 -1.25 18.22
CA PRO A 258 7.02 -0.54 17.07
C PRO A 258 6.05 -0.38 15.88
N LYS A 259 6.08 0.78 15.18
CA LYS A 259 5.10 1.14 14.13
C LYS A 259 4.84 -0.02 13.14
N PRO A 260 5.85 -0.70 12.54
CA PRO A 260 5.59 -1.74 11.55
C PRO A 260 4.79 -2.93 12.09
N TRP A 261 4.90 -3.25 13.38
CA TRP A 261 4.22 -4.38 14.00
C TRP A 261 2.78 -4.06 14.38
N ARG A 262 2.38 -2.78 14.32
CA ARG A 262 0.99 -2.36 14.52
C ARG A 262 0.09 -2.72 13.35
N TYR A 263 0.68 -3.05 12.20
CA TYR A 263 -0.03 -3.28 10.94
C TYR A 263 -0.06 -4.77 10.57
N LEU A 264 -1.11 -5.14 9.84
CA LEU A 264 -1.25 -6.44 9.19
C LEU A 264 -0.05 -6.71 8.27
N PRO A 265 0.36 -7.98 8.04
CA PRO A 265 1.63 -8.29 7.38
C PRO A 265 1.83 -7.63 6.01
N TYR A 266 0.78 -7.52 5.21
CA TYR A 266 0.83 -6.85 3.90
C TYR A 266 1.10 -5.35 4.04
N ALA A 267 0.35 -4.65 4.91
CA ALA A 267 0.55 -3.23 5.20
C ALA A 267 1.91 -2.97 5.88
N SER A 268 2.33 -3.86 6.78
CA SER A 268 3.64 -3.80 7.45
C SER A 268 4.80 -3.94 6.46
N ALA A 269 4.69 -4.82 5.46
CA ALA A 269 5.68 -4.95 4.39
C ALA A 269 5.77 -3.67 3.57
N ALA A 270 4.63 -3.09 3.18
CA ALA A 270 4.59 -1.81 2.46
C ALA A 270 5.17 -0.66 3.30
N ILE A 271 4.85 -0.57 4.60
CA ILE A 271 5.39 0.44 5.51
C ILE A 271 6.91 0.29 5.69
N ARG A 272 7.42 -0.94 5.79
CA ARG A 272 8.88 -1.18 5.86
C ARG A 272 9.59 -0.76 4.58
N ALA A 273 9.04 -1.13 3.42
CA ALA A 273 9.55 -0.65 2.14
C ALA A 273 9.59 0.88 2.08
N THR A 274 8.55 1.57 2.60
CA THR A 274 8.55 3.04 2.65
C THR A 274 9.52 3.63 3.67
N GLY A 275 9.81 2.91 4.75
CA GLY A 275 10.77 3.31 5.79
C GLY A 275 12.22 3.16 5.36
N GLU A 276 12.50 2.23 4.44
CA GLU A 276 13.79 2.11 3.73
C GLU A 276 13.93 3.16 2.62
N VAL A 277 12.80 3.62 2.07
CA VAL A 277 12.69 4.64 1.00
C VAL A 277 12.69 6.09 1.51
N ARG A 278 12.33 6.34 2.78
CA ARG A 278 12.40 7.68 3.37
C ARG A 278 13.89 8.01 3.57
N ALA A 279 14.45 8.72 2.60
CA ALA A 279 15.82 9.21 2.53
C ALA A 279 16.45 9.32 3.91
N ARG A 280 17.45 8.46 4.17
CA ARG A 280 18.46 8.83 5.16
C ARG A 280 19.03 10.15 4.67
N PRO A 281 19.02 11.23 5.48
CA PRO A 281 19.68 12.47 5.09
C PRO A 281 21.14 12.12 4.78
N GLY A 282 21.53 12.28 3.51
CA GLY A 282 22.85 12.01 2.93
C GLY A 282 23.58 10.80 3.51
N SER A 283 23.66 9.69 2.79
CA SER A 283 24.80 8.78 3.02
C SER A 283 26.05 9.64 2.89
N ALA A 284 26.91 9.68 3.92
CA ALA A 284 28.14 10.46 3.85
C ALA A 284 28.84 10.12 2.52
N PRO A 285 29.51 11.07 1.83
CA PRO A 285 30.13 10.76 0.54
C PRO A 285 31.06 9.54 0.57
N GLU A 286 31.58 9.23 1.75
CA GLU A 286 32.34 8.02 2.08
C GLU A 286 31.51 6.73 1.99
N GLU A 287 30.26 6.75 2.45
CA GLU A 287 29.32 5.63 2.34
C GLU A 287 28.88 5.44 0.89
N PHE A 288 28.62 6.51 0.13
CA PHE A 288 28.34 6.38 -1.31
C PHE A 288 29.54 5.78 -2.06
N PHE A 289 30.75 6.26 -1.79
CA PHE A 289 31.96 5.73 -2.40
C PHE A 289 32.17 4.25 -2.08
N THR A 290 32.11 3.87 -0.80
CA THR A 290 32.42 2.49 -0.36
C THR A 290 31.31 1.48 -0.65
N THR A 291 30.05 1.93 -0.72
CA THR A 291 28.89 1.03 -0.87
C THR A 291 28.37 0.97 -2.29
N ILE A 292 28.56 2.03 -3.09
CA ILE A 292 27.99 2.16 -4.45
C ILE A 292 29.06 2.26 -5.53
N LEU A 293 30.13 3.05 -5.35
CA LEU A 293 31.13 3.20 -6.41
C LEU A 293 32.15 2.07 -6.39
N ASP A 294 32.72 1.75 -5.24
CA ASP A 294 33.72 0.69 -5.07
C ASP A 294 33.07 -0.70 -5.09
N GLN A 295 32.73 -1.16 -6.30
CA GLN A 295 32.15 -2.48 -6.51
C GLN A 295 33.09 -3.61 -6.17
N SER A 296 34.41 -3.40 -6.15
CA SER A 296 35.38 -4.41 -5.75
C SER A 296 35.46 -4.55 -4.23
N GLY A 297 35.36 -3.44 -3.50
CA GLY A 297 35.54 -3.32 -2.05
C GLY A 297 37.00 -3.13 -1.64
N ASP A 298 37.88 -2.72 -2.55
CA ASP A 298 39.33 -2.58 -2.29
C ASP A 298 39.76 -1.15 -1.88
N GLY A 299 38.81 -0.22 -1.80
CA GLY A 299 39.01 1.18 -1.42
C GLY A 299 39.49 2.07 -2.56
N VAL A 300 39.61 1.56 -3.79
CA VAL A 300 40.08 2.28 -4.97
C VAL A 300 39.13 2.08 -6.15
N LEU A 301 38.44 3.14 -6.53
CA LEU A 301 37.51 3.12 -7.65
C LEU A 301 38.25 3.02 -8.99
N ARG A 302 37.94 2.02 -9.79
CA ARG A 302 38.49 1.81 -11.14
C ARG A 302 37.38 1.74 -12.19
N TRP A 303 37.79 1.81 -13.45
CA TRP A 303 36.88 1.54 -14.57
C TRP A 303 36.17 0.19 -14.44
N ALA A 304 36.85 -0.83 -13.91
CA ALA A 304 36.27 -2.15 -13.69
C ALA A 304 35.03 -2.13 -12.77
N ASP A 305 34.97 -1.21 -11.80
CA ASP A 305 33.82 -1.07 -10.90
C ASP A 305 32.62 -0.45 -11.63
N LEU A 306 32.82 0.65 -12.36
CA LEU A 306 31.77 1.27 -13.17
C LEU A 306 31.29 0.33 -14.28
N LEU A 307 32.21 -0.45 -14.87
CA LEU A 307 31.87 -1.50 -15.83
C LEU A 307 31.01 -2.61 -15.20
N GLY A 308 31.28 -2.95 -13.93
CA GLY A 308 30.45 -3.85 -13.14
C GLY A 308 29.01 -3.33 -12.98
N MET A 309 28.86 -2.05 -12.62
CA MET A 309 27.55 -1.40 -12.52
C MET A 309 26.81 -1.39 -13.86
N ALA A 310 27.50 -1.07 -14.96
CA ALA A 310 26.93 -1.09 -16.30
C ALA A 310 26.40 -2.49 -16.67
N ARG A 311 27.15 -3.55 -16.35
CA ARG A 311 26.72 -4.94 -16.60
C ARG A 311 25.54 -5.37 -15.76
N GLU A 312 25.50 -4.97 -14.48
CA GLU A 312 24.36 -5.28 -13.60
C GLU A 312 23.10 -4.59 -14.13
N LEU A 313 23.21 -3.34 -14.55
CA LEU A 313 22.14 -2.60 -15.19
C LEU A 313 21.65 -3.32 -16.46
N SER A 314 22.55 -3.66 -17.39
CA SER A 314 22.19 -4.38 -18.61
C SER A 314 21.48 -5.70 -18.33
N THR A 315 21.96 -6.44 -17.32
CA THR A 315 21.36 -7.71 -16.89
C THR A 315 19.98 -7.52 -16.27
N HIS A 316 19.79 -6.47 -15.46
CA HIS A 316 18.50 -6.19 -14.83
C HIS A 316 17.44 -5.69 -15.80
N LEU A 317 17.85 -5.07 -16.90
CA LEU A 317 16.96 -4.50 -17.91
C LEU A 317 16.80 -5.36 -19.18
N ASP A 318 17.50 -6.50 -19.27
CA ASP A 318 17.52 -7.40 -20.43
C ASP A 318 17.78 -6.65 -21.75
N LEU A 319 18.83 -5.82 -21.75
CA LEU A 319 19.16 -4.93 -22.86
C LEU A 319 19.66 -5.68 -24.09
N ASP A 320 19.37 -5.14 -25.27
CA ASP A 320 19.98 -5.63 -26.51
C ASP A 320 21.41 -5.08 -26.68
N ALA A 321 22.16 -5.62 -27.64
CA ALA A 321 23.56 -5.24 -27.84
C ALA A 321 23.77 -3.75 -28.14
N ALA A 322 22.81 -3.08 -28.78
CA ALA A 322 22.93 -1.66 -29.11
C ALA A 322 22.71 -0.78 -27.87
N ASP A 323 21.73 -1.13 -27.05
CA ASP A 323 21.49 -0.45 -25.78
C ASP A 323 22.62 -0.72 -24.77
N GLU A 324 23.18 -1.93 -24.74
CA GLU A 324 24.35 -2.28 -23.91
C GLU A 324 25.55 -1.39 -24.27
N ASP A 325 25.84 -1.21 -25.56
CA ASP A 325 26.91 -0.33 -26.03
C ASP A 325 26.66 1.13 -25.60
N GLU A 326 25.40 1.59 -25.62
CA GLU A 326 25.04 2.94 -25.17
C GLU A 326 25.24 3.12 -23.66
N VAL A 327 24.82 2.14 -22.85
CA VAL A 327 25.07 2.10 -21.40
C VAL A 327 26.57 2.11 -21.11
N HIS A 328 27.35 1.26 -21.79
CA HIS A 328 28.81 1.23 -21.63
C HIS A 328 29.46 2.58 -21.94
N ALA A 329 29.05 3.24 -23.03
CA ALA A 329 29.56 4.56 -23.39
C ALA A 329 29.19 5.65 -22.36
N ALA A 330 28.01 5.55 -21.75
CA ALA A 330 27.58 6.46 -20.69
C ALA A 330 28.44 6.31 -19.42
N PHE A 331 28.67 5.08 -18.98
CA PHE A 331 29.52 4.80 -17.81
C PHE A 331 30.98 5.17 -18.08
N ASP A 332 31.51 4.99 -19.29
CA ASP A 332 32.85 5.45 -19.66
C ASP A 332 32.97 6.99 -19.59
N SER A 333 31.93 7.70 -20.03
CA SER A 333 31.86 9.15 -19.89
C SER A 333 31.89 9.59 -18.42
N TRP A 334 31.15 8.87 -17.55
CA TRP A 334 31.18 9.11 -16.10
C TRP A 334 32.54 8.81 -15.48
N TRP A 335 33.20 7.73 -15.89
CA TRP A 335 34.57 7.41 -15.46
C TRP A 335 35.56 8.53 -15.79
N ARG A 336 35.55 9.02 -17.04
CA ARG A 336 36.39 10.13 -17.47
C ARG A 336 36.14 11.41 -16.67
N GLN A 337 34.87 11.68 -16.32
CA GLN A 337 34.51 12.79 -15.44
C GLN A 337 35.13 12.65 -14.04
N LEU A 338 35.05 11.47 -13.42
CA LEU A 338 35.62 11.19 -12.09
C LEU A 338 37.15 11.33 -12.08
N VAL A 339 37.83 10.75 -13.06
CA VAL A 339 39.29 10.81 -13.23
C VAL A 339 39.75 12.26 -13.41
N THR A 340 39.08 13.01 -14.29
CA THR A 340 39.37 14.43 -14.54
C THR A 340 39.13 15.28 -13.30
N ALA A 341 38.00 15.10 -12.64
CA ALA A 341 37.63 15.89 -11.46
C ALA A 341 38.55 15.63 -10.28
N THR A 342 39.11 14.42 -10.14
CA THR A 342 40.03 14.06 -9.05
C THR A 342 41.50 14.33 -9.38
N GLY A 343 41.85 14.51 -10.65
CA GLY A 343 43.23 14.68 -11.09
C GLY A 343 44.05 13.39 -11.04
N THR A 344 43.38 12.24 -11.02
CA THR A 344 44.01 10.92 -10.92
C THR A 344 44.30 10.39 -12.33
N PRO A 345 45.43 9.73 -12.60
CA PRO A 345 45.63 9.04 -13.88
C PRO A 345 44.57 7.94 -14.09
N PRO A 346 44.09 7.71 -15.33
CA PRO A 346 43.06 6.70 -15.61
C PRO A 346 43.42 5.29 -15.16
N ASP A 347 44.71 4.94 -15.16
CA ASP A 347 45.19 3.59 -14.85
C ASP A 347 45.39 3.33 -13.34
N ASP A 348 45.51 4.38 -12.52
CA ASP A 348 45.86 4.27 -11.10
C ASP A 348 44.62 4.07 -10.20
N GLY A 349 43.45 4.47 -10.68
CA GLY A 349 42.19 4.39 -9.93
C GLY A 349 42.01 5.51 -8.90
N VAL A 350 40.77 5.93 -8.67
CA VAL A 350 40.41 7.04 -7.78
C VAL A 350 40.28 6.54 -6.34
N ALA A 351 41.21 6.93 -5.46
CA ALA A 351 41.12 6.64 -4.04
C ALA A 351 40.07 7.52 -3.33
N LEU A 352 39.50 7.02 -2.22
CA LEU A 352 38.51 7.76 -1.42
C LEU A 352 38.99 9.17 -1.02
N ALA A 353 40.27 9.34 -0.70
CA ALA A 353 40.83 10.65 -0.34
C ALA A 353 40.77 11.67 -1.50
N ALA A 354 41.06 11.22 -2.72
CA ALA A 354 41.01 12.07 -3.92
C ALA A 354 39.56 12.42 -4.29
N TYR A 355 38.65 11.45 -4.17
CA TYR A 355 37.21 11.68 -4.33
C TYR A 355 36.67 12.71 -3.33
N ARG A 356 37.03 12.59 -2.04
CA ARG A 356 36.66 13.56 -1.00
C ARG A 356 37.20 14.96 -1.27
N ALA A 357 38.44 15.06 -1.74
CA ALA A 357 39.03 16.36 -2.10
C ALA A 357 38.28 17.00 -3.27
N ALA A 358 37.92 16.24 -4.30
CA ALA A 358 37.17 16.77 -5.45
C ALA A 358 35.77 17.27 -5.06
N LEU A 359 35.10 16.60 -4.11
CA LEU A 359 33.82 17.06 -3.54
C LEU A 359 33.98 18.34 -2.71
N ALA A 360 34.99 18.39 -1.83
CA ALA A 360 35.23 19.54 -0.96
C ALA A 360 35.60 20.80 -1.76
N ASP A 361 36.34 20.64 -2.85
CA ASP A 361 36.75 21.73 -3.74
C ASP A 361 35.66 22.11 -4.76
N GLY A 362 34.53 21.40 -4.79
CA GLY A 362 33.45 21.62 -5.77
C GLY A 362 33.82 21.24 -7.21
N ARG A 363 34.89 20.46 -7.42
CA ARG A 363 35.32 19.96 -8.74
C ARG A 363 34.43 18.81 -9.25
N TYR A 364 33.77 18.10 -8.35
CA TYR A 364 32.80 17.03 -8.62
C TYR A 364 31.52 17.29 -7.79
N PRO A 365 30.30 16.98 -8.30
CA PRO A 365 29.98 16.36 -9.58
C PRO A 365 29.96 17.31 -10.79
N GLY A 366 30.00 18.62 -10.56
CA GLY A 366 29.75 19.61 -11.63
C GLY A 366 28.26 19.64 -12.07
N PRO A 367 27.91 20.44 -13.08
CA PRO A 367 26.56 20.43 -13.65
C PRO A 367 26.24 19.09 -14.32
N ALA A 368 24.99 18.66 -14.23
CA ALA A 368 24.51 17.45 -14.92
C ALA A 368 24.25 17.78 -16.40
N ASP A 369 25.16 17.35 -17.27
CA ASP A 369 25.01 17.45 -18.73
C ASP A 369 24.44 16.13 -19.29
N PRO A 370 23.30 16.11 -19.99
CA PRO A 370 22.77 14.90 -20.62
C PRO A 370 23.74 14.23 -21.62
N ALA A 371 24.70 14.97 -22.17
CA ALA A 371 25.66 14.45 -23.15
C ALA A 371 26.95 13.87 -22.52
N GLU A 372 27.24 14.17 -21.25
CA GLU A 372 28.51 13.83 -20.61
C GLU A 372 28.38 13.38 -19.14
N GLY A 373 29.36 12.61 -18.66
CA GLY A 373 29.53 12.29 -17.25
C GLY A 373 28.36 11.49 -16.65
N HIS A 374 28.09 11.75 -15.36
CA HIS A 374 26.95 11.17 -14.64
C HIS A 374 25.59 11.60 -15.22
N GLY A 375 25.51 12.78 -15.86
CA GLY A 375 24.29 13.27 -16.49
C GLY A 375 23.89 12.43 -17.71
N ARG A 376 24.88 11.98 -18.49
CA ARG A 376 24.68 11.00 -19.58
C ARG A 376 24.18 9.65 -19.09
N VAL A 377 24.68 9.16 -17.96
CA VAL A 377 24.20 7.90 -17.36
C VAL A 377 22.72 8.05 -16.97
N ALA A 378 22.35 9.15 -16.32
CA ALA A 378 20.96 9.41 -15.98
C ALA A 378 20.06 9.50 -17.23
N ASP A 379 20.52 10.20 -18.29
CA ASP A 379 19.79 10.35 -19.55
C ASP A 379 19.56 9.02 -20.27
N VAL A 380 20.60 8.20 -20.42
CA VAL A 380 20.50 6.88 -21.06
C VAL A 380 19.54 5.98 -20.30
N ILE A 381 19.66 5.91 -18.97
CA ILE A 381 18.74 5.11 -18.15
C ILE A 381 17.29 5.61 -18.31
N CYS A 382 17.07 6.92 -18.36
CA CYS A 382 15.74 7.49 -18.61
C CYS A 382 15.18 7.06 -19.98
N ARG A 383 15.97 7.16 -21.06
CA ARG A 383 15.53 6.78 -22.42
C ARG A 383 15.29 5.27 -22.58
N LEU A 384 16.06 4.45 -21.87
CA LEU A 384 15.83 3.00 -21.85
C LEU A 384 14.51 2.65 -21.16
N ILE A 385 14.12 3.43 -20.16
CA ILE A 385 12.86 3.25 -19.43
C ILE A 385 11.67 3.84 -20.20
N ASP A 386 11.79 5.07 -20.70
CA ASP A 386 10.80 5.81 -21.51
C ASP A 386 11.03 5.56 -23.02
N ARG A 387 10.81 4.32 -23.46
CA ARG A 387 11.07 3.89 -24.86
C ARG A 387 10.13 4.53 -25.88
N ASN A 388 8.95 4.94 -25.45
CA ASN A 388 7.93 5.59 -26.27
C ASN A 388 8.12 7.12 -26.33
N ASP A 389 9.07 7.67 -25.58
CA ASP A 389 9.43 9.09 -25.56
C ASP A 389 8.21 9.98 -25.32
N ASP A 390 7.32 9.54 -24.43
CA ASP A 390 6.11 10.30 -24.08
C ASP A 390 6.30 11.17 -22.82
N GLY A 391 7.51 11.15 -22.26
CA GLY A 391 7.90 11.91 -21.09
C GLY A 391 7.42 11.30 -19.78
N GLN A 392 6.84 10.10 -19.82
CA GLN A 392 6.27 9.41 -18.67
C GLN A 392 6.87 8.01 -18.51
N VAL A 393 7.22 7.66 -17.29
CA VAL A 393 7.63 6.31 -16.91
C VAL A 393 6.40 5.58 -16.38
N SER A 394 5.58 5.03 -17.29
CA SER A 394 4.34 4.39 -16.89
C SER A 394 4.59 3.04 -16.19
N PRO A 395 3.62 2.58 -15.37
CA PRO A 395 3.60 1.22 -14.86
C PRO A 395 3.65 0.09 -15.88
N ALA A 396 3.46 0.38 -17.17
CA ALA A 396 3.65 -0.58 -18.24
C ALA A 396 5.09 -0.58 -18.75
N GLU A 397 5.74 0.59 -18.91
CA GLU A 397 7.14 0.73 -19.33
C GLU A 397 8.07 -0.01 -18.38
N TYR A 398 8.12 0.38 -17.09
CA TYR A 398 9.05 -0.25 -16.16
C TYR A 398 8.67 -1.71 -15.85
N ALA A 399 7.41 -2.12 -16.01
CA ALA A 399 7.01 -3.51 -15.83
C ALA A 399 7.41 -4.43 -17.00
N ARG A 400 7.59 -3.88 -18.22
CA ARG A 400 8.20 -4.57 -19.35
C ARG A 400 9.71 -4.68 -19.15
N LEU A 401 10.34 -3.57 -18.80
CA LEU A 401 11.79 -3.47 -18.59
C LEU A 401 12.30 -4.35 -17.45
N LEU A 402 11.48 -4.55 -16.41
CA LEU A 402 11.80 -5.41 -15.25
C LEU A 402 11.14 -6.78 -15.33
N ALA A 403 10.63 -7.20 -16.49
CA ALA A 403 9.86 -8.44 -16.62
C ALA A 403 10.65 -9.66 -16.12
N ASP A 404 11.94 -9.71 -16.48
CA ASP A 404 12.85 -10.82 -16.20
C ASP A 404 13.81 -10.53 -15.03
N SER A 405 13.68 -9.36 -14.39
CA SER A 405 14.49 -9.02 -13.22
C SER A 405 14.15 -9.90 -12.01
N PRO A 406 15.14 -10.54 -11.37
CA PRO A 406 14.93 -11.32 -10.15
C PRO A 406 14.44 -10.45 -8.97
N ARG A 407 14.64 -9.13 -9.04
CA ARG A 407 14.25 -8.15 -8.01
C ARG A 407 13.07 -7.27 -8.43
N ARG A 408 12.32 -7.69 -9.46
CA ARG A 408 11.17 -6.96 -10.03
C ARG A 408 10.24 -6.34 -8.99
N ARG A 409 9.88 -7.07 -7.94
CA ARG A 409 8.94 -6.59 -6.92
C ARG A 409 9.48 -5.41 -6.13
N GLU A 410 10.75 -5.48 -5.74
CA GLU A 410 11.43 -4.46 -4.94
C GLU A 410 11.69 -3.21 -5.79
N LEU A 411 12.13 -3.40 -7.03
CA LEU A 411 12.36 -2.32 -8.00
C LEU A 411 11.09 -1.56 -8.35
N VAL A 412 9.97 -2.26 -8.58
CA VAL A 412 8.67 -1.63 -8.85
C VAL A 412 8.20 -0.79 -7.66
N LEU A 413 8.36 -1.29 -6.43
CA LEU A 413 8.00 -0.55 -5.23
C LEU A 413 8.87 0.70 -5.06
N ALA A 414 10.17 0.57 -5.28
CA ALA A 414 11.11 1.68 -5.15
C ALA A 414 10.88 2.76 -6.23
N LEU A 415 10.65 2.37 -7.49
CA LEU A 415 10.31 3.32 -8.56
C LEU A 415 8.99 4.04 -8.30
N SER A 416 7.96 3.33 -7.80
CA SER A 416 6.67 3.95 -7.48
C SER A 416 6.72 4.94 -6.32
N SER A 417 7.81 4.97 -5.56
CA SER A 417 8.01 5.92 -4.47
C SER A 417 8.74 7.21 -4.88
N LEU A 418 9.19 7.29 -6.14
CA LEU A 418 9.82 8.47 -6.72
C LEU A 418 8.84 9.51 -7.27
N ASP A 419 7.56 9.14 -7.35
CA ASP A 419 6.45 10.02 -7.70
C ASP A 419 6.31 11.09 -6.59
N GLY A 420 6.96 12.23 -6.81
CA GLY A 420 7.16 13.27 -5.81
C GLY A 420 5.97 14.22 -5.71
N ASP A 421 5.20 14.36 -6.79
CA ASP A 421 3.98 15.15 -6.82
C ASP A 421 2.72 14.33 -6.47
N GLY A 422 2.82 13.00 -6.49
CA GLY A 422 1.79 12.06 -6.08
C GLY A 422 0.63 11.97 -7.07
N ASP A 423 0.85 12.33 -8.34
CA ASP A 423 -0.15 12.27 -9.40
C ASP A 423 -0.43 10.83 -9.89
N GLY A 424 0.38 9.87 -9.46
CA GLY A 424 0.30 8.46 -9.82
C GLY A 424 1.10 8.07 -11.08
N THR A 425 1.85 9.02 -11.64
CA THR A 425 2.67 8.93 -12.85
C THR A 425 4.07 9.41 -12.51
N LEU A 426 5.08 8.59 -12.80
CA LEU A 426 6.46 9.02 -12.62
C LEU A 426 6.90 9.78 -13.88
N HIS A 427 7.09 11.10 -13.81
CA HIS A 427 7.57 11.87 -14.97
C HIS A 427 9.06 11.62 -15.20
N THR A 428 9.49 11.62 -16.47
CA THR A 428 10.89 11.38 -16.84
C THR A 428 11.84 12.41 -16.22
N GLU A 429 11.38 13.65 -15.99
CA GLU A 429 12.16 14.70 -15.31
C GLU A 429 12.36 14.41 -13.81
N GLU A 430 11.32 13.94 -13.11
CA GLU A 430 11.41 13.58 -11.69
C GLU A 430 12.35 12.39 -11.48
N PHE A 431 12.19 11.38 -12.34
CA PHE A 431 13.04 10.21 -12.32
C PHE A 431 14.51 10.56 -12.62
N ARG A 432 14.76 11.41 -13.63
CA ARG A 432 16.09 11.92 -13.98
C ARG A 432 16.71 12.71 -12.83
N GLY A 433 15.92 13.55 -12.17
CA GLY A 433 16.35 14.32 -11.00
C GLY A 433 16.79 13.42 -9.85
N ALA A 434 15.96 12.44 -9.49
CA ALA A 434 16.26 11.48 -8.43
C ALA A 434 17.47 10.60 -8.75
N LEU A 435 17.60 10.14 -10.00
CA LEU A 435 18.74 9.34 -10.45
C LEU A 435 20.04 10.16 -10.45
N THR A 436 19.98 11.43 -10.86
CA THR A 436 21.12 12.35 -10.79
C THR A 436 21.55 12.61 -9.35
N ALA A 437 20.60 12.79 -8.43
CA ALA A 437 20.89 12.95 -7.01
C ALA A 437 21.57 11.69 -6.44
N PHE A 438 21.13 10.50 -6.84
CA PHE A 438 21.75 9.23 -6.48
C PHE A 438 23.17 9.07 -7.03
N LEU A 439 23.37 9.24 -8.34
CA LEU A 439 24.69 9.07 -8.99
C LEU A 439 25.76 10.03 -8.45
N THR A 440 25.33 11.10 -7.79
CA THR A 440 26.21 12.10 -7.16
C THR A 440 26.33 11.94 -5.65
N GLY A 441 25.71 10.91 -5.06
CA GLY A 441 25.72 10.66 -3.62
C GLY A 441 25.01 11.73 -2.78
N ARG A 442 24.16 12.56 -3.41
CA ARG A 442 23.38 13.60 -2.73
C ARG A 442 22.15 13.03 -2.03
N ASP A 443 21.56 11.98 -2.61
CA ASP A 443 20.46 11.23 -2.04
C ASP A 443 20.71 9.72 -2.14
N ASP A 444 20.12 8.98 -1.21
CA ASP A 444 20.09 7.52 -1.25
C ASP A 444 18.78 7.07 -1.93
N LEU A 445 18.92 6.42 -3.08
CA LEU A 445 17.79 5.96 -3.88
C LEU A 445 17.75 4.44 -3.89
N ALA A 446 16.77 3.86 -3.18
CA ALA A 446 16.56 2.42 -3.11
C ALA A 446 16.41 1.77 -4.49
N ALA A 447 15.70 2.44 -5.41
CA ALA A 447 15.53 1.96 -6.79
C ALA A 447 16.87 1.84 -7.51
N ALA A 448 17.72 2.87 -7.39
CA ALA A 448 19.02 2.88 -8.04
C ALA A 448 20.03 1.95 -7.37
N ARG A 449 19.95 1.73 -6.04
CA ARG A 449 20.70 0.65 -5.36
C ARG A 449 20.33 -0.73 -5.88
N LEU A 450 19.04 -0.97 -6.12
CA LEU A 450 18.58 -2.24 -6.67
C LEU A 450 18.92 -2.40 -8.15
N LEU A 451 19.06 -1.30 -8.90
CA LEU A 451 19.45 -1.31 -10.32
C LEU A 451 20.96 -1.39 -10.55
N LEU A 452 21.76 -0.79 -9.67
CA LEU A 452 23.20 -0.56 -9.87
C LEU A 452 24.10 -1.20 -8.79
N GLY A 453 23.50 -1.68 -7.70
CA GLY A 453 24.22 -2.18 -6.53
C GLY A 453 24.51 -3.68 -6.59
N ARG A 454 25.53 -4.09 -5.83
CA ARG A 454 26.03 -5.47 -5.72
C ARG A 454 24.94 -6.43 -5.19
N VAL A 455 24.91 -7.66 -5.75
CA VAL A 455 24.22 -8.83 -5.16
C VAL A 455 25.00 -9.37 -3.97
#